data_AF-A0A7X5WXM8-F1
#
_entry.id   AF-A0A7X5WXM8-F1
#
_cell.length_a   1.000
_cell.length_b   1.000
_cell.length_c   1.000
_cell.angle_alpha   90.00
_cell.angle_beta   90.00
_cell.angle_gamma   90.00
#
_symmetry.space_group_name_H-M   'P 1'
#
loop_
_entity.id
_entity.type
_entity.pdbx_description
1 polymer ?
#
loop_
_entity_poly.entity_id
_entity_poly.type
_entity_poly.pdbx_seq_one_letter_code
_entity_poly.pdbx_strand_id
1 'polypeptide(L)'
;PLWHGRQVRLATDAQWRALIARDGGCRICDADPSRCEAHHLVAWQPPGHGPTDITNLILLCSHHHHVVHDLGWRLVRHDDGHHDGHYAIEPP
;
A
#
# COMPACT_ATOMS: atom_id res chain seq x y z
N PRO A 1 11.03 14.07 -2.34
CA PRO A 1 9.60 14.41 -2.18
C PRO A 1 8.82 13.15 -1.85
N LEU A 2 7.71 13.24 -1.12
CA LEU A 2 6.83 12.09 -0.82
C LEU A 2 5.48 12.17 -1.52
N TRP A 3 5.18 13.31 -2.13
CA TRP A 3 4.00 13.57 -2.95
C TRP A 3 4.45 13.84 -4.37
N HIS A 4 4.06 12.95 -5.28
CA HIS A 4 4.41 13.02 -6.70
C HIS A 4 3.17 13.13 -7.59
N GLY A 5 1.97 13.06 -7.01
CA GLY A 5 0.72 13.02 -7.73
C GLY A 5 0.78 11.92 -8.79
N ARG A 6 0.59 12.31 -10.05
CA ARG A 6 0.61 11.38 -11.19
C ARG A 6 1.85 11.47 -12.09
N GLN A 7 2.97 12.01 -11.58
CA GLN A 7 4.19 12.14 -12.38
C GLN A 7 4.98 10.84 -12.51
N VAL A 8 4.96 9.98 -11.48
CA VAL A 8 5.66 8.70 -11.46
C VAL A 8 4.75 7.59 -10.95
N ARG A 9 4.68 6.47 -11.67
CA ARG A 9 3.82 5.35 -11.28
C ARG A 9 4.39 4.57 -10.10
N LEU A 10 5.71 4.36 -10.09
CA LEU A 10 6.37 3.54 -9.07
C LEU A 10 6.76 4.40 -7.88
N ALA A 11 6.70 3.80 -6.69
CA ALA A 11 7.22 4.42 -5.48
C ALA A 11 8.71 4.75 -5.66
N THR A 12 9.09 5.96 -5.27
CA THR A 12 10.50 6.39 -5.26
C THR A 12 11.23 5.81 -4.05
N ASP A 13 12.57 5.83 -4.05
CA ASP A 13 13.37 5.40 -2.90
C ASP A 13 13.02 6.14 -1.60
N ALA A 14 12.67 7.44 -1.71
CA ALA A 14 12.27 8.23 -0.56
C ALA A 14 10.92 7.74 0.01
N GLN A 15 9.96 7.42 -0.86
CA GLN A 15 8.69 6.84 -0.47
C GLN A 15 8.88 5.43 0.07
N TRP A 16 9.74 4.61 -0.52
CA TRP A 16 10.07 3.27 -0.02
C TRP A 16 10.61 3.31 1.41
N ARG A 17 11.56 4.20 1.71
CA ARG A 17 12.08 4.37 3.09
C ARG A 17 11.00 4.86 4.06
N ALA A 18 10.14 5.79 3.62
CA ALA A 18 9.03 6.27 4.43
C ALA A 18 8.01 5.14 4.71
N LEU A 19 7.74 4.29 3.72
CA LEU A 19 6.90 3.11 3.85
C LEU A 19 7.50 2.11 4.84
N ILE A 20 8.79 1.82 4.77
CA ILE A 20 9.45 0.95 5.77
C ILE A 20 9.28 1.51 7.18
N ALA A 21 9.53 2.81 7.36
CA ALA A 21 9.44 3.45 8.67
C ALA A 21 8.01 3.47 9.23
N ARG A 22 7.00 3.64 8.36
CA ARG A 22 5.58 3.69 8.73
C ARG A 22 4.98 2.30 8.93
N ASP A 23 5.25 1.39 8.00
CA ASP A 23 4.55 0.12 7.90
C ASP A 23 5.28 -1.02 8.61
N GLY A 24 6.61 -0.92 8.77
CA GLY A 24 7.46 -1.95 9.40
C GLY A 24 7.59 -3.26 8.61
N GLY A 25 6.74 -3.47 7.62
CA GLY A 25 6.61 -4.71 6.86
C GLY A 25 5.24 -4.78 6.19
N CYS A 26 4.79 -5.97 5.84
CA CYS A 26 3.45 -6.15 5.28
C CYS A 26 2.38 -5.80 6.31
N ARG A 27 1.49 -4.86 5.97
CA ARG A 27 0.41 -4.39 6.87
C ARG A 27 -0.70 -5.40 7.18
N ILE A 28 -0.57 -6.64 6.73
CA ILE A 28 -1.52 -7.74 6.95
C ILE A 28 -0.91 -8.89 7.77
N CYS A 29 0.40 -9.14 7.66
CA CYS A 29 1.05 -10.28 8.31
C CYS A 29 2.45 -10.01 8.86
N ASP A 30 2.89 -8.76 8.89
CA ASP A 30 4.18 -8.32 9.43
C ASP A 30 5.41 -8.96 8.75
N ALA A 31 5.26 -9.48 7.53
CA ALA A 31 6.38 -9.97 6.75
C ALA A 31 7.42 -8.86 6.53
N ASP A 32 8.70 -9.22 6.60
CA ASP A 32 9.82 -8.29 6.47
C ASP A 32 9.70 -7.40 5.22
N PRO A 33 10.07 -6.11 5.29
CA PRO A 33 9.97 -5.20 4.14
C PRO A 33 10.71 -5.67 2.88
N SER A 34 11.76 -6.48 3.00
CA SER A 34 12.46 -7.06 1.84
C SER A 34 11.60 -8.02 1.02
N ARG A 35 10.47 -8.48 1.58
CA ARG A 35 9.48 -9.34 0.91
C ARG A 35 8.26 -8.57 0.43
N CYS A 36 8.28 -7.24 0.58
CA CYS A 36 7.15 -6.37 0.29
C CYS A 36 7.26 -5.65 -1.05
N GLU A 37 6.10 -5.24 -1.53
CA GLU A 37 5.89 -4.39 -2.69
C GLU A 37 5.04 -3.20 -2.25
N ALA A 38 5.28 -2.02 -2.85
CA ALA A 38 4.45 -0.85 -2.61
C ALA A 38 3.17 -0.95 -3.44
N HIS A 39 2.04 -0.98 -2.76
CA HIS A 39 0.70 -1.09 -3.36
C HIS A 39 -0.04 0.25 -3.30
N HIS A 40 -0.79 0.58 -4.34
CA HIS A 40 -1.67 1.76 -4.34
C HIS A 40 -3.04 1.41 -3.74
N LEU A 41 -3.48 2.13 -2.70
CA LEU A 41 -4.81 1.97 -2.10
C LEU A 41 -5.92 2.29 -3.12
N VAL A 42 -5.77 3.41 -3.82
CA VAL A 42 -6.54 3.74 -5.02
C VAL A 42 -5.65 3.45 -6.22
N ALA A 43 -6.06 2.48 -7.04
CA ALA A 43 -5.30 2.03 -8.20
C ALA A 43 -4.83 3.20 -9.08
N TRP A 44 -3.57 3.18 -9.49
CA TRP A 44 -2.99 4.18 -10.40
C TRP A 44 -3.69 4.22 -11.76
N GLN A 45 -4.00 3.04 -12.30
CA GLN A 45 -4.66 2.89 -13.60
C GLN A 45 -6.17 3.15 -13.49
N PRO A 46 -6.87 3.39 -14.61
CA PRO A 46 -8.33 3.39 -14.64
C PRO A 46 -8.91 2.08 -14.08
N PRO A 47 -10.06 2.14 -13.38
CA PRO A 47 -10.88 3.33 -13.12
C PRO A 47 -10.39 4.21 -11.95
N GLY A 48 -9.49 3.71 -11.09
CA GLY A 48 -9.11 4.36 -9.83
C GLY A 48 -8.44 5.74 -9.98
N HIS A 49 -7.52 5.88 -10.93
CA HIS A 49 -6.78 7.14 -11.17
C HIS A 49 -6.08 7.75 -9.94
N GLY A 50 -5.61 6.91 -9.00
CA GLY A 50 -4.94 7.34 -7.79
C GLY A 50 -3.52 7.90 -8.01
N PRO A 51 -3.01 8.74 -7.09
CA PRO A 51 -1.65 9.27 -7.15
C PRO A 51 -0.62 8.32 -6.52
N THR A 52 0.66 8.50 -6.85
CA THR A 52 1.79 7.92 -6.12
C THR A 52 2.21 8.91 -5.04
N ASP A 53 1.32 9.13 -4.08
CA ASP A 53 1.58 9.92 -2.88
C ASP A 53 1.69 8.97 -1.69
N ILE A 54 2.52 9.30 -0.71
CA ILE A 54 2.79 8.40 0.44
C ILE A 54 1.53 7.93 1.17
N THR A 55 0.48 8.77 1.20
CA THR A 55 -0.82 8.45 1.82
C THR A 55 -1.68 7.49 0.99
N ASN A 56 -1.36 7.30 -0.29
CA ASN A 56 -2.02 6.34 -1.17
C ASN A 56 -1.18 5.06 -1.38
N LEU A 57 -0.02 4.94 -0.73
CA LEU A 57 0.84 3.77 -0.82
C LEU A 57 0.83 2.98 0.49
N ILE A 58 1.02 1.67 0.39
CA ILE A 58 1.13 0.74 1.53
C ILE A 58 2.07 -0.44 1.20
N LEU A 59 2.75 -1.02 2.18
CA LEU A 59 3.50 -2.27 2.01
C LEU A 59 2.62 -3.50 2.15
N LEU A 60 2.66 -4.35 1.13
CA LEU A 60 2.11 -5.71 1.15
C LEU A 60 3.21 -6.70 0.75
N CYS A 61 3.28 -7.87 1.40
CA CYS A 61 4.15 -8.94 0.91
C CYS A 61 3.66 -9.43 -0.46
N SER A 62 4.56 -10.00 -1.26
CA SER A 62 4.20 -10.45 -2.62
C SER A 62 2.95 -11.35 -2.67
N HIS A 63 2.73 -12.18 -1.64
CA HIS A 63 1.50 -12.96 -1.50
C HIS A 63 0.24 -12.08 -1.37
N HIS A 64 0.19 -11.19 -0.37
CA HIS A 64 -0.96 -10.31 -0.14
C HIS A 64 -1.14 -9.27 -1.25
N HIS A 65 -0.05 -8.85 -1.90
CA HIS A 65 -0.10 -7.97 -3.05
C HIS A 65 -0.89 -8.60 -4.20
N HIS A 66 -0.59 -9.86 -4.55
CA HIS A 66 -1.35 -10.59 -5.57
C HIS A 66 -2.77 -10.94 -5.14
N VAL A 67 -3.02 -11.23 -3.86
CA VAL A 67 -4.39 -11.44 -3.35
C VAL A 67 -5.27 -10.22 -3.64
N VAL A 68 -4.80 -9.01 -3.30
CA VAL A 68 -5.54 -7.77 -3.56
C VAL A 68 -5.65 -7.49 -5.06
N HIS A 69 -4.54 -7.64 -5.80
CA HIS A 69 -4.47 -7.26 -7.21
C HIS A 69 -5.26 -8.21 -8.13
N ASP A 70 -5.17 -9.52 -7.92
CA ASP A 70 -5.64 -10.52 -8.88
C ASP A 70 -7.00 -11.10 -8.53
N LEU A 71 -7.35 -11.14 -7.24
CA LEU A 71 -8.62 -11.73 -6.78
C LEU A 71 -9.74 -10.70 -6.60
N GLY A 72 -9.45 -9.41 -6.79
CA GLY A 72 -10.40 -8.31 -6.62
C GLY A 72 -10.75 -8.03 -5.15
N TRP A 73 -9.95 -8.54 -4.22
CA TRP A 73 -10.14 -8.30 -2.80
C TRP A 73 -9.76 -6.86 -2.47
N ARG A 74 -10.45 -6.26 -1.51
CA ARG A 74 -10.25 -4.85 -1.16
C ARG A 74 -9.42 -4.73 0.11
N LEU A 75 -8.51 -3.76 0.11
CA LEU A 75 -7.84 -3.35 1.32
C LEU A 75 -8.73 -2.33 2.05
N VAL A 76 -9.21 -2.69 3.23
CA VAL A 76 -10.06 -1.84 4.06
C VAL A 76 -9.27 -1.35 5.25
N ARG A 77 -9.26 -0.03 5.47
CA ARG A 77 -8.67 0.58 6.65
C ARG A 77 -9.71 0.63 7.76
N HIS A 78 -9.42 0.00 8.90
CA HIS A 78 -10.24 0.11 10.09
C HIS A 78 -9.73 1.24 10.98
N ASP A 79 -10.66 2.07 11.45
CA ASP A 79 -10.41 3.08 12.47
C ASP A 79 -10.62 2.46 13.86
N ASP A 80 -9.57 1.83 14.38
CA ASP A 80 -9.55 1.25 15.73
C ASP A 80 -8.74 2.08 16.73
N GLY A 81 -8.42 3.33 16.36
CA GLY A 81 -7.69 4.27 17.21
C GLY A 81 -6.16 4.22 17.06
N HIS A 82 -5.63 3.35 16.20
CA HIS A 82 -4.22 3.38 15.82
C HIS A 82 -3.93 4.52 14.83
N HIS A 83 -2.87 5.28 15.09
CA HIS A 83 -2.48 6.47 14.31
C HIS A 83 -2.11 6.16 12.85
N ASP A 84 -1.67 4.93 12.58
CA ASP A 84 -1.40 4.38 11.25
C ASP A 84 -2.60 3.56 10.69
N GLY A 85 -3.48 3.07 11.56
CA GLY A 85 -4.67 2.30 11.22
C GLY A 85 -4.36 0.83 10.88
N HIS A 86 -5.28 -0.06 11.24
CA HIS A 86 -5.19 -1.47 10.87
C HIS A 86 -5.85 -1.70 9.51
N TYR A 87 -5.26 -2.60 8.72
CA TYR A 87 -5.76 -2.94 7.40
C TYR A 87 -6.21 -4.40 7.38
N ALA A 88 -7.36 -4.64 6.75
CA ALA A 88 -7.83 -5.97 6.43
C ALA A 88 -7.92 -6.14 4.91
N ILE A 89 -7.74 -7.36 4.44
CA ILE A 89 -8.11 -7.74 3.08
C ILE A 89 -9.48 -8.40 3.16
N GLU A 90 -10.47 -7.78 2.54
CA GLU A 90 -11.84 -8.27 2.48
C GLU A 90 -12.15 -8.84 1.08
N PRO A 91 -12.87 -9.98 0.98
CA PRO A 91 -13.29 -10.53 -0.30
C PRO A 91 -14.26 -9.59 -1.03
N PRO A 92 -14.40 -9.71 -2.36
CA PRO A 92 -15.26 -8.86 -3.18
C PRO A 92 -16.75 -8.91 -2.84
#